data_AF-A0A5E6N8M6-F1
#
_entry.id   AF-A0A5E6N8M6-F1
#
_cell.length_a   1.000
_cell.length_b   1.000
_cell.length_c   1.000
_cell.angle_alpha   90.00
_cell.angle_beta   90.00
_cell.angle_gamma   90.00
#
_symmetry.space_group_name_H-M   'P 1'
#
loop_
_entity.id
_entity.type
_entity.pdbx_description
1 polymer ?
#
loop_
_entity_poly.entity_id
_entity_poly.type
_entity_poly.pdbx_seq_one_letter_code
_entity_poly.pdbx_strand_id
1 'polypeptide(L)'
;MKKILYILLTLLAILALVITFFANPIGKYYAQSYAQKLLKTPVEISQLNLRLLDKSLNVDFIKVQNPPNFKNKNALSLDHFLLKVGTIGVI
;
A
#
# COMPACT_ATOMS: atom_id res chain seq x y z
N MET A 1 -26.54 30.66 -2.24
CA MET A 1 -26.51 29.29 -1.70
C MET A 1 -25.96 28.25 -2.70
N LYS A 2 -26.44 28.20 -3.96
CA LYS A 2 -25.93 27.25 -4.98
C LYS A 2 -24.42 27.37 -5.29
N LYS A 3 -23.86 28.57 -5.32
CA LYS A 3 -22.41 28.81 -5.57
C LYS A 3 -21.49 28.12 -4.55
N ILE A 4 -21.85 28.19 -3.27
CA ILE A 4 -21.10 27.55 -2.18
C ILE A 4 -21.16 26.02 -2.30
N LEU A 5 -22.33 25.48 -2.68
CA LEU A 5 -22.49 24.05 -2.94
C LEU A 5 -21.57 23.57 -4.07
N TYR A 6 -21.49 24.32 -5.19
CA TYR A 6 -20.59 23.96 -6.29
C TYR A 6 -19.12 24.03 -5.88
N ILE A 7 -18.72 25.04 -5.11
CA ILE A 7 -17.34 25.14 -4.59
C ILE A 7 -17.02 23.93 -3.71
N LEU A 8 -17.94 23.54 -2.82
CA LEU A 8 -17.74 22.39 -1.92
C LEU A 8 -17.63 21.07 -2.70
N LEU A 9 -18.49 20.86 -3.71
CA LEU A 9 -18.44 19.69 -4.58
C LEU A 9 -17.12 19.60 -5.35
N THR A 10 -16.66 20.72 -5.91
CA THR A 10 -15.36 20.79 -6.61
C THR A 10 -14.22 20.45 -5.66
N LEU A 11 -14.24 20.98 -4.43
CA LEU A 11 -13.22 20.68 -3.43
C LEU A 11 -13.18 19.20 -3.06
N LEU A 12 -14.35 18.57 -2.88
CA LEU A 12 -14.47 17.14 -2.62
C LEU A 12 -13.93 16.30 -3.79
N ALA A 13 -14.22 16.68 -5.03
CA ALA A 13 -13.71 16.00 -6.21
C ALA A 13 -12.18 16.08 -6.30
N ILE A 14 -11.61 17.27 -6.05
CA ILE A 14 -10.15 17.45 -6.00
C ILE A 14 -9.53 16.59 -4.90
N LEU A 15 -10.14 16.57 -3.72
CA LEU A 15 -9.65 15.76 -2.60
C LEU A 15 -9.67 14.26 -2.93
N ALA A 16 -10.75 13.77 -3.54
CA ALA A 16 -10.87 12.38 -3.97
C ALA A 16 -9.79 12.00 -4.99
N LEU A 17 -9.48 12.90 -5.94
CA LEU A 17 -8.40 12.72 -6.90
C LEU A 17 -7.05 12.63 -6.18
N VAL A 18 -6.75 13.57 -5.28
CA VAL A 18 -5.49 13.57 -4.53
C VAL A 18 -5.33 12.25 -3.76
N ILE A 19 -6.36 11.81 -3.04
CA ILE A 19 -6.31 10.54 -2.31
C ILE A 19 -6.03 9.37 -3.27
N THR A 20 -6.74 9.31 -4.40
CA THR A 20 -6.60 8.20 -5.36
C THR A 20 -5.19 8.15 -5.99
N PHE A 21 -4.62 9.31 -6.33
CA PHE A 21 -3.30 9.38 -6.95
C PHE A 21 -2.16 9.13 -5.95
N PHE A 22 -2.28 9.62 -4.72
CA PHE A 22 -1.18 9.60 -3.76
C PHE A 22 -1.24 8.45 -2.74
N ALA A 23 -2.39 7.80 -2.52
CA ALA A 23 -2.52 6.71 -1.53
C ALA A 23 -1.56 5.54 -1.81
N ASN A 24 -1.44 5.10 -3.06
CA ASN A 24 -0.57 3.99 -3.45
C ASN A 24 0.93 4.28 -3.26
N PRO A 25 1.51 5.36 -3.85
CA PRO A 25 2.93 5.66 -3.68
C PRO A 25 3.30 5.98 -2.23
N ILE A 26 2.43 6.71 -1.50
CA ILE A 26 2.65 7.01 -0.08
C ILE A 26 2.60 5.71 0.73
N GLY A 27 1.59 4.88 0.52
CA GLY A 27 1.43 3.59 1.20
C GLY A 27 2.64 2.68 0.97
N LYS A 28 3.13 2.58 -0.27
CA LYS A 28 4.35 1.84 -0.62
C LYS A 28 5.55 2.34 0.18
N TYR A 29 5.78 3.65 0.21
CA TYR A 29 6.92 4.23 0.91
C TYR A 29 6.90 3.89 2.41
N TYR A 30 5.76 4.10 3.06
CA TYR A 30 5.60 3.81 4.49
C TYR A 30 5.72 2.31 4.80
N ALA A 31 5.07 1.45 4.02
CA ALA A 31 5.14 0.00 4.19
C ALA A 31 6.58 -0.50 4.05
N GLN A 32 7.30 -0.04 3.02
CA GLN A 32 8.69 -0.43 2.79
C GLN A 32 9.60 0.07 3.91
N SER A 33 9.48 1.35 4.30
CA SER A 33 10.28 1.93 5.38
C SER A 33 10.04 1.22 6.72
N TYR A 34 8.78 0.89 7.02
CA TYR A 34 8.42 0.15 8.21
C TYR A 34 9.01 -1.26 8.22
N ALA A 35 8.86 -2.00 7.11
CA ALA A 35 9.42 -3.34 6.98
C ALA A 35 10.96 -3.35 7.09
N GLN A 36 11.64 -2.38 6.46
CA GLN A 36 13.09 -2.20 6.57
C GLN A 36 13.54 -1.96 8.01
N LYS A 37 12.83 -1.10 8.74
CA LYS A 37 13.12 -0.82 10.15
C LYS A 37 12.90 -2.06 11.04
N LEU A 38 11.82 -2.79 10.80
CA LEU A 38 11.47 -3.98 11.58
C LEU A 38 12.45 -5.13 11.36
N LEU A 39 12.76 -5.43 10.10
CA LEU A 39 13.60 -6.56 9.71
C LEU A 39 15.09 -6.24 9.74
N LYS A 40 15.48 -4.96 9.92
CA LYS A 40 16.86 -4.47 9.91
C LYS A 40 17.66 -4.91 8.67
N THR A 41 16.96 -5.13 7.56
CA THR A 41 17.49 -5.60 6.29
C THR A 41 16.81 -4.84 5.15
N PRO A 42 17.46 -4.72 3.97
CA PRO A 42 16.83 -4.09 2.82
C PRO A 42 15.58 -4.86 2.38
N VAL A 43 14.45 -4.14 2.34
CA VAL A 43 13.18 -4.62 1.80
C VAL A 43 12.85 -3.78 0.57
N GLU A 44 12.46 -4.45 -0.50
CA GLU A 44 11.97 -3.84 -1.73
C GLU A 44 10.52 -4.27 -1.93
N ILE A 45 9.63 -3.28 -2.10
CA ILE A 45 8.24 -3.50 -2.50
C ILE A 45 8.07 -2.88 -3.88
N SER A 46 7.81 -3.67 -4.91
CA SER A 46 7.66 -3.11 -6.26
C SER A 46 6.38 -2.30 -6.38
N GLN A 47 5.24 -2.86 -5.98
CA GLN A 47 3.94 -2.20 -6.10
C GLN A 47 3.09 -2.40 -4.87
N LEU A 48 2.33 -1.36 -4.51
CA LEU A 48 1.30 -1.40 -3.49
C LEU A 48 0.04 -0.77 -4.10
N ASN A 49 -1.06 -1.50 -4.06
CA ASN A 49 -2.34 -1.09 -4.62
C ASN A 49 -3.43 -1.21 -3.55
N LEU A 50 -3.87 -0.07 -3.05
CA LEU A 50 -4.95 0.04 -2.09
C LEU A 50 -6.28 0.20 -2.85
N ARG A 51 -7.09 -0.86 -2.88
CA ARG A 51 -8.44 -0.84 -3.46
C ARG A 51 -9.45 -0.61 -2.35
N LEU A 52 -9.73 0.67 -2.08
CA LEU A 52 -10.63 1.09 -1.00
C LEU A 52 -12.05 0.53 -1.15
N LEU A 53 -12.59 0.53 -2.38
CA LEU A 53 -13.95 0.01 -2.66
C LEU A 53 -14.04 -1.49 -2.42
N ASP A 54 -13.01 -2.23 -2.84
CA ASP A 54 -12.93 -3.69 -2.69
C ASP A 54 -12.46 -4.13 -1.29
N LYS A 55 -12.17 -3.16 -0.40
CA LYS A 55 -11.58 -3.36 0.93
C LYS A 55 -10.37 -4.31 0.87
N SER A 56 -9.55 -4.14 -0.15
CA SER A 56 -8.39 -5.01 -0.40
C SER A 56 -7.11 -4.21 -0.59
N LEU A 57 -6.02 -4.78 -0.09
CA LEU A 57 -4.67 -4.31 -0.28
C LEU A 57 -3.91 -5.37 -1.06
N ASN A 58 -3.41 -5.00 -2.23
CA ASN A 58 -2.49 -5.84 -2.99
C ASN A 58 -1.06 -5.29 -2.84
N VAL A 59 -0.10 -6.17 -2.62
CA VAL A 59 1.32 -5.86 -2.62
C VAL A 59 2.01 -6.85 -3.54
N ASP A 60 2.59 -6.35 -4.62
CA ASP A 60 3.29 -7.17 -5.60
C ASP A 60 4.81 -7.07 -5.39
N PHE A 61 5.46 -8.22 -5.51
CA PHE A 61 6.91 -8.40 -5.47
C PHE A 61 7.57 -7.79 -4.23
N ILE A 62 7.39 -8.48 -3.09
CA ILE A 62 8.13 -8.18 -1.86
C ILE A 62 9.44 -8.99 -1.89
N LYS A 63 10.57 -8.29 -1.84
CA LYS A 63 11.89 -8.92 -1.68
C LYS A 63 12.51 -8.46 -0.38
N VAL A 64 12.86 -9.41 0.47
CA VAL A 64 13.64 -9.16 1.69
C VAL A 64 15.03 -9.70 1.45
N GLN A 65 16.04 -8.83 1.50
CA GLN A 65 17.42 -9.24 1.31
C GLN A 65 17.94 -9.96 2.55
N ASN A 66 18.82 -10.93 2.34
CA ASN A 66 19.54 -11.52 3.47
C ASN A 66 20.50 -10.49 4.10
N PRO A 67 20.80 -10.62 5.40
CA PRO A 67 21.95 -9.96 6.00
C PRO A 67 23.26 -10.31 5.27
N PRO A 68 24.35 -9.57 5.55
CA PRO A 68 25.69 -9.96 5.09
C PRO A 68 26.02 -11.40 5.50
N ASN A 69 26.81 -12.11 4.69
CA ASN A 69 27.30 -13.48 4.90
C ASN A 69 26.38 -14.64 4.47
N PHE A 70 25.22 -14.36 3.87
CA PHE A 70 24.38 -15.40 3.27
C PHE A 70 24.76 -15.65 1.81
N LYS A 71 24.75 -16.92 1.40
CA LYS A 71 25.03 -17.33 0.00
C LYS A 71 23.95 -16.84 -0.98
N ASN A 72 22.70 -16.78 -0.52
CA ASN A 72 21.56 -16.34 -1.32
C ASN A 72 21.30 -14.84 -1.12
N LYS A 73 20.97 -14.12 -2.21
CA LYS A 73 20.71 -12.66 -2.16
C LYS A 73 19.48 -12.30 -1.31
N ASN A 74 18.39 -13.05 -1.45
CA ASN A 74 17.12 -12.76 -0.78
C ASN A 74 16.79 -13.84 0.26
N ALA A 75 16.31 -13.39 1.43
CA ALA A 75 15.73 -14.22 2.48
C ALA A 75 14.29 -14.65 2.13
N LEU A 76 13.55 -13.72 1.51
CA LEU A 76 12.17 -13.92 1.07
C LEU A 76 12.01 -13.24 -0.29
N SER A 77 11.32 -13.94 -1.19
CA SER A 77 10.76 -13.36 -2.41
C SER A 77 9.31 -13.80 -2.48
N LEU A 78 8.39 -12.84 -2.45
CA LEU A 78 6.96 -13.09 -2.56
C LEU A 78 6.45 -12.34 -3.78
N ASP A 79 5.93 -13.08 -4.75
CA ASP A 79 5.50 -12.50 -6.02
C ASP A 79 4.22 -11.68 -5.88
N HIS A 80 3.28 -12.17 -5.06
CA HIS A 80 1.97 -11.52 -4.89
C HIS A 80 1.43 -11.74 -3.46
N PHE A 81 0.94 -10.66 -2.85
CA PHE A 81 0.27 -10.68 -1.56
C PHE A 81 -1.05 -9.92 -1.64
N LEU A 82 -2.15 -10.63 -1.39
CA LEU A 82 -3.48 -10.05 -1.33
C LEU A 82 -4.03 -10.14 0.10
N LEU A 83 -4.29 -8.99 0.69
CA LEU A 83 -5.07 -8.86 1.91
C LEU A 83 -6.48 -8.37 1.55
N LYS A 84 -7.51 -9.13 1.90
CA LYS A 84 -8.91 -8.74 1.69
C LYS A 84 -9.65 -8.74 3.02
N VAL A 85 -10.26 -7.61 3.37
CA VAL A 85 -11.08 -7.51 4.59
C VAL A 85 -12.50 -7.95 4.24
N GLY A 86 -12.86 -9.16 4.65
CA GLY A 86 -14.24 -9.66 4.58
C GLY A 86 -15.10 -9.14 5.74
N THR A 87 -16.42 -9.23 5.60
CA THR A 87 -17.30 -9.18 6.76
C THR A 87 -17.09 -10.44 7.58
N ILE A 88 -16.87 -10.30 8.89
CA ILE A 88 -16.91 -11.43 9.83
C ILE A 88 -18.36 -11.91 9.81
N GLY A 89 -18.68 -12.90 8.97
CA GLY A 89 -19.94 -13.61 9.06
C GLY A 89 -19.92 -14.33 10.40
N VAL A 90 -20.85 -13.99 11.28
CA VAL A 90 -21.15 -14.82 12.45
C VAL A 90 -21.59 -16.17 11.88
N ILE A 91 -20.75 -17.18 12.07
CA ILE A 91 -21.06 -18.59 11.79
C ILE A 91 -22.04 -19.06 12.86
#